data_AF-A0A3D0XBC2-F1
#
_entry.id   AF-A0A3D0XBC2-F1
#
_cell.length_a   1.000
_cell.length_b   1.000
_cell.length_c   1.000
_cell.angle_alpha   90.00
_cell.angle_beta   90.00
_cell.angle_gamma   90.00
#
_symmetry.space_group_name_H-M   'P 1'
#
loop_
_entity.id
_entity.type
_entity.pdbx_description
1 polymer ?
#
loop_
_entity_poly.entity_id
_entity_poly.type
_entity_poly.pdbx_seq_one_letter_code
_entity_poly.pdbx_strand_id
1 'polypeptide(L)' 'GCSALQLMRKLKVTYKTAWFILHRLRIAMSHRESRYMLDTFVELDDTYLGTSTHGKKRGRGTEKAKIMVAVSKSRE' A
#
# COMPACT_ATOMS: atom_id res chain seq x y z
N GLY A 1 -4.91 3.40 3.16
CA GLY A 1 -5.56 2.77 1.99
C GLY A 1 -7.06 2.77 2.15
N CYS A 2 -7.82 2.65 1.05
CA CYS A 2 -9.30 2.52 1.09
C CYS A 2 -9.71 1.04 0.98
N SER A 3 -10.62 0.59 1.84
CA SER A 3 -11.21 -0.76 1.74
C SER A 3 -12.41 -0.77 0.79
N ALA A 4 -12.71 -1.92 0.20
CA ALA A 4 -13.89 -2.08 -0.66
C ALA A 4 -15.19 -1.75 0.09
N LEU A 5 -15.26 -2.08 1.38
CA LEU A 5 -16.41 -1.77 2.23
C LEU A 5 -16.55 -0.26 2.47
N GLN A 6 -15.46 0.47 2.69
CA GLN A 6 -15.49 1.92 2.80
C GLN A 6 -15.93 2.55 1.47
N LEU A 7 -15.42 2.06 0.35
CA LEU A 7 -15.78 2.55 -0.99
C LEU A 7 -17.26 2.29 -1.31
N MET A 8 -17.78 1.12 -0.96
CA MET A 8 -19.19 0.75 -1.06
C MET A 8 -20.09 1.77 -0.36
N ARG A 9 -19.77 2.11 0.91
CA ARG A 9 -20.53 3.10 1.68
C ARG A 9 -20.49 4.49 1.06
N LYS A 10 -19.33 4.91 0.55
CA LYS A 10 -19.15 6.24 -0.07
C LYS A 10 -19.89 6.38 -1.41
N LEU A 11 -19.81 5.35 -2.25
CA LEU A 11 -20.40 5.37 -3.60
C LEU A 11 -21.84 4.85 -3.66
N LYS A 12 -22.36 4.30 -2.55
CA LYS A 12 -23.70 3.69 -2.46
C LYS A 12 -23.96 2.61 -3.52
N VAL A 13 -22.94 1.79 -3.79
CA VAL A 13 -23.01 0.64 -4.71
C VAL A 13 -22.95 -0.68 -3.94
N THR A 14 -23.13 -1.82 -4.61
CA THR A 14 -22.91 -3.12 -3.98
C THR A 14 -21.44 -3.35 -3.63
N TYR A 15 -21.16 -4.21 -2.65
CA TYR A 15 -19.79 -4.58 -2.31
C TYR A 15 -19.02 -5.15 -3.52
N LYS A 16 -19.69 -6.00 -4.33
CA LYS A 16 -19.10 -6.60 -5.54
C LYS A 16 -18.65 -5.52 -6.53
N THR A 17 -19.51 -4.52 -6.77
CA THR A 17 -19.19 -3.38 -7.62
C THR A 17 -18.04 -2.56 -7.04
N ALA A 18 -18.07 -2.24 -5.74
CA ALA A 18 -17.01 -1.49 -5.08
C ALA A 18 -15.65 -2.21 -5.14
N TRP A 19 -15.64 -3.53 -4.92
CA TRP A 19 -14.44 -4.35 -5.02
C TRP A 19 -13.87 -4.33 -6.44
N PHE A 20 -14.72 -4.49 -7.45
CA PHE A 20 -14.32 -4.45 -8.85
C PHE A 20 -13.70 -3.09 -9.24
N ILE A 21 -14.33 -1.98 -8.82
CA ILE A 21 -13.81 -0.62 -9.04
C ILE A 21 -12.45 -0.44 -8.34
N LEU A 22 -12.36 -0.83 -7.06
CA LEU A 22 -11.13 -0.68 -6.27
C LEU A 22 -9.96 -1.45 -6.90
N HIS A 23 -10.20 -2.65 -7.43
CA HIS A 23 -9.19 -3.45 -8.11
C HIS A 23 -8.66 -2.74 -9.36
N ARG A 24 -9.56 -2.25 -10.22
CA ARG A 24 -9.16 -1.51 -11.44
C ARG A 24 -8.45 -0.21 -11.12
N LEU A 25 -8.88 0.50 -10.09
CA LEU A 25 -8.23 1.73 -9.64
C LEU A 25 -6.78 1.46 -9.21
N ARG A 26 -6.53 0.39 -8.45
CA ARG A 26 -5.18 0.00 -8.02
C ARG A 26 -4.28 -0.38 -9.20
N ILE A 27 -4.80 -1.08 -10.20
CA ILE A 27 -4.07 -1.36 -11.44
C ILE A 27 -3.73 -0.05 -12.17
N ALA A 28 -4.71 0.85 -12.34
CA ALA A 28 -4.50 2.12 -13.00
C ALA A 28 -3.46 3.00 -12.26
N MET A 29 -3.48 2.99 -10.93
CA MET A 29 -2.44 3.61 -10.11
C MET A 29 -1.07 2.99 -10.39
N SER A 30 -0.96 1.66 -10.38
CA SER A 30 0.31 0.97 -10.68
C SER A 30 0.86 1.32 -12.06
N HIS A 31 0.02 1.36 -13.11
CA HIS A 31 0.42 1.79 -14.46
C HIS A 31 0.82 3.27 -14.54
N ARG A 32 0.30 4.10 -13.64
CA ARG A 32 0.71 5.50 -13.53
C ARG A 32 2.07 5.60 -12.85
N GLU A 33 2.24 4.94 -11.71
CA GLU A 33 3.50 4.94 -10.95
C GLU A 33 4.66 4.39 -11.79
N SER A 34 4.42 3.38 -12.64
CA SER A 34 5.46 2.81 -13.52
C SER A 34 6.03 3.79 -14.56
N ARG A 35 5.42 4.98 -14.73
CA ARG A 35 5.93 6.03 -15.63
C ARG A 35 6.89 7.00 -14.94
N TYR A 36 6.99 6.96 -13.62
CA TYR A 36 7.83 7.85 -12.85
C TYR A 36 9.00 7.08 -12.24
N MET A 37 10.18 7.69 -12.24
CA MET A 37 11.34 7.20 -11.50
C MET A 37 11.58 8.15 -10.33
N LEU A 38 11.82 7.61 -9.14
CA LEU A 38 12.19 8.42 -7.98
C LEU A 38 13.59 9.00 -8.21
N ASP A 39 13.75 10.30 -8.01
CA ASP A 39 15.01 11.00 -8.26
C ASP A 39 15.42 11.96 -7.10
N THR A 40 16.60 12.54 -7.24
CA THR A 40 17.15 13.63 -6.41
C THR A 40 17.40 13.26 -4.95
N PHE A 41 16.35 13.19 -4.14
CA PHE A 41 16.42 12.91 -2.71
C PHE A 41 15.32 11.92 -2.36
N VAL A 42 15.69 10.66 -2.19
CA VAL A 42 14.75 9.57 -1.94
C VAL A 42 14.84 9.16 -0.47
N GLU A 43 13.73 9.32 0.25
CA GLU A 43 13.56 8.77 1.60
C GLU A 43 12.98 7.35 1.48
N LEU A 44 13.63 6.38 2.13
CA LEU A 44 13.18 4.99 2.19
C LEU A 44 12.87 4.62 3.63
N ASP A 45 11.75 3.94 3.84
CA ASP A 45 11.35 3.38 5.13
C ASP A 45 10.89 1.92 4.95
N ASP A 46 11.14 1.09 5.97
CA ASP A 46 10.74 -0.31 6.00
C ASP A 46 9.86 -0.61 7.21
N THR A 47 8.85 -1.45 7.01
CA THR A 47 7.96 -1.86 8.09
C THR A 47 7.54 -3.33 7.95
N TYR A 48 7.11 -3.90 9.07
CA TYR A 48 6.68 -5.30 9.17
C TYR A 48 5.18 -5.35 9.48
N LEU A 49 4.37 -5.70 8.49
CA LEU A 49 2.92 -5.79 8.62
C LEU A 49 2.48 -7.20 9.05
N GLY A 50 1.72 -7.28 10.14
CA GLY A 50 1.14 -8.52 10.63
C GLY A 50 0.80 -8.46 12.11
N THR A 51 0.00 -9.44 12.56
CA THR A 51 -0.44 -9.55 13.97
C THR A 51 0.74 -9.82 14.91
N SER A 52 0.51 -9.68 16.22
CA SER A 52 1.50 -10.10 17.21
C SER A 52 1.72 -11.60 17.15
N THR A 53 2.98 -12.02 17.19
CA THR A 53 3.38 -13.42 17.17
C THR A 53 4.14 -13.74 18.45
N HIS A 54 3.58 -14.58 19.31
CA HIS A 54 4.27 -15.04 20.53
C HIS A 54 5.37 -16.05 20.19
N GLY A 55 6.53 -15.93 20.84
CA GLY A 55 7.66 -16.85 20.67
C GLY A 55 8.39 -16.78 19.32
N LYS A 56 7.94 -15.95 18.37
CA LYS A 56 8.60 -15.78 17.06
C LYS A 56 9.61 -14.64 17.07
N LYS A 57 10.57 -14.69 16.14
CA LYS A 57 11.59 -13.66 15.94
C LYS A 57 10.96 -12.30 15.59
N ARG A 58 11.51 -11.24 16.18
CA ARG A 58 11.11 -9.83 15.95
C ARG A 58 12.06 -9.16 14.96
N GLY A 59 11.64 -8.01 14.43
CA GLY A 59 12.45 -7.20 13.51
C GLY A 59 12.83 -7.94 12.24
N ARG A 60 14.09 -7.80 11.78
CA ARG A 60 14.58 -8.32 10.48
C ARG A 60 14.45 -9.84 10.28
N GLY A 61 14.31 -10.61 11.36
CA GLY A 61 14.10 -12.06 11.33
C GLY A 61 12.65 -12.52 11.44
N THR A 62 11.68 -11.59 11.42
CA THR A 62 10.26 -11.91 11.56
C THR A 62 9.66 -12.53 10.31
N GLU A 63 8.60 -13.32 10.48
CA GLU A 63 7.78 -13.89 9.41
C GLU A 63 6.67 -12.93 8.93
N LYS A 64 6.55 -11.75 9.53
CA LYS A 64 5.59 -10.73 9.09
C LYS A 64 5.92 -10.25 7.68
N ALA A 65 4.88 -9.77 6.97
CA ALA A 65 5.04 -9.23 5.63
C ALA A 65 5.96 -8.01 5.68
N LYS A 66 7.07 -8.08 4.93
CA LYS A 66 8.03 -7.00 4.81
C LYS A 66 7.50 -6.01 3.77
N ILE A 67 7.38 -4.75 4.16
CA ILE A 67 6.92 -3.67 3.30
C ILE A 67 8.03 -2.63 3.28
N MET A 68 8.38 -2.16 2.08
CA MET A 68 9.28 -1.03 1.89
C MET A 68 8.53 0.04 1.11
N VAL A 69 8.72 1.29 1.50
CA VAL A 69 8.14 2.47 0.86
C VAL A 69 9.27 3.44 0.55
N ALA A 70 9.21 4.04 -0.64
CA ALA A 70 10.17 5.05 -1.06
C ALA A 70 9.43 6.28 -1.62
N VAL A 71 9.93 7.47 -1.32
CA VAL A 71 9.35 8.74 -1.81
C VAL A 71 10.47 9.70 -2.19
N SER A 72 10.34 10.35 -3.34
CA SER A 72 11.22 11.45 -3.76
C SER A 72 10.71 12.77 -3.20
N LYS A 73 11.59 13.56 -2.58
CA LYS A 73 11.27 14.90 -2.06
C LYS A 73 11.97 15.96 -2.88
N SER A 74 11.21 16.95 -3.33
CA SER A 74 11.77 18.21 -3.79
C SER A 74 12.33 18.96 -2.59
N ARG A 75 13.46 19.66 -2.74
CA ARG A 75 13.95 20.55 -1.67
C ARG A 75 12.92 21.66 -1.43
N GLU A 76 12.59 21.91 -0.16
CA GLU A 76 11.94 23.15 0.28
C GLU A 76 12.83 24.36 0.02
#